data_AF-W1YFC2-F1
#
_entry.id   AF-W1YFC2-F1
#
_cell.length_a   1.000
_cell.length_b   1.000
_cell.length_c   1.000
_cell.angle_alpha   90.00
_cell.angle_beta   90.00
_cell.angle_gamma   90.00
#
_symmetry.space_group_name_H-M   'P 1'
#
loop_
_entity.id
_entity.type
_entity.pdbx_description
1 polymer ?
#
loop_
_entity_poly.entity_id
_entity_poly.type
_entity_poly.pdbx_seq_one_letter_code
_entity_poly.pdbx_strand_id
1 'polypeptide(L)'
;HGVITDMVLLYTTLMVMIYSYKGLVEQKPYAMIVAYVFAALGVLTKGPVAIVLPGMILLVFAGINRSWSMVKAIFDWRGILAFCVVCLPWYVYMYSVHGQDFINGFLGLHNVTRATQSEHPEDNVWWYYLA
;
A
#
# COMPACT_ATOMS: atom_id res chain seq x y z
N HIS A 1 12.52 -18.07 3.10
CA HIS A 1 11.08 -18.21 2.78
C HIS A 1 10.40 -16.85 2.46
N GLY A 2 11.14 -15.81 2.03
CA GLY A 2 10.58 -14.47 1.75
C GLY A 2 10.27 -14.14 0.28
N VAL A 3 10.71 -14.98 -0.67
CA VAL A 3 10.63 -14.66 -2.12
C VAL A 3 9.19 -14.62 -2.66
N ILE A 4 8.27 -15.40 -2.07
CA ILE A 4 6.90 -15.52 -2.59
C ILE A 4 6.07 -14.27 -2.26
N THR A 5 6.23 -13.70 -1.06
CA THR A 5 5.50 -12.50 -0.64
C THR A 5 5.93 -11.25 -1.41
N ASP A 6 7.17 -11.21 -1.89
CA ASP A 6 7.69 -10.09 -2.67
C ASP A 6 7.09 -10.05 -4.08
N MET A 7 6.95 -11.22 -4.71
CA MET A 7 6.29 -11.34 -6.02
C MET A 7 4.83 -10.88 -5.97
N VAL A 8 4.11 -11.25 -4.91
CA VAL A 8 2.71 -10.83 -4.71
C VAL A 8 2.63 -9.33 -4.49
N LEU A 9 3.53 -8.75 -3.68
CA LEU A 9 3.59 -7.30 -3.46
C LEU A 9 3.84 -6.55 -4.76
N LEU A 10 4.81 -7.01 -5.57
CA LEU A 10 5.12 -6.43 -6.88
C LEU A 10 3.90 -6.49 -7.80
N TYR A 11 3.25 -7.65 -7.88
CA TYR A 11 2.03 -7.83 -8.67
C TYR A 11 0.91 -6.86 -8.24
N THR A 12 0.62 -6.78 -6.93
CA THR A 12 -0.41 -5.87 -6.43
C THR A 12 -0.05 -4.40 -6.69
N THR A 13 1.23 -4.04 -6.54
CA THR A 13 1.71 -2.67 -6.79
C THR A 13 1.60 -2.29 -8.27
N LEU A 14 1.96 -3.20 -9.18
CA LEU A 14 1.78 -3.00 -10.62
C LEU A 14 0.31 -2.83 -11.00
N MET A 15 -0.58 -3.64 -10.42
CA MET A 15 -2.02 -3.49 -10.65
C MET A 15 -2.54 -2.15 -10.14
N VAL A 16 -2.12 -1.71 -8.94
CA VAL A 16 -2.45 -0.38 -8.43
C VAL A 16 -2.01 0.71 -9.42
N MET A 17 -0.78 0.64 -9.93
CA MET A 17 -0.28 1.62 -10.91
C MET A 17 -1.07 1.64 -12.21
N ILE A 18 -1.32 0.48 -12.81
CA ILE A 18 -2.03 0.37 -14.09
C ILE A 18 -3.46 0.90 -13.96
N TYR A 19 -4.18 0.48 -12.92
CA TYR A 19 -5.57 0.89 -12.72
C TYR A 19 -5.68 2.36 -12.28
N SER A 20 -4.74 2.87 -11.50
CA SER A 20 -4.68 4.29 -11.15
C SER A 20 -4.39 5.15 -12.38
N TYR A 21 -3.48 4.72 -13.26
CA TYR A 21 -3.23 5.39 -14.54
C TYR A 21 -4.50 5.45 -15.40
N LYS A 22 -5.24 4.34 -15.53
CA LYS A 22 -6.54 4.32 -16.23
C LYS A 22 -7.57 5.24 -15.57
N GLY A 23 -7.59 5.31 -14.24
CA GLY A 23 -8.48 6.19 -13.50
C GLY A 23 -8.17 7.67 -13.71
N LEU A 24 -6.89 8.04 -13.69
CA LEU A 24 -6.42 9.43 -13.78
C LEU A 24 -6.36 9.96 -15.21
N VAL A 25 -5.89 9.16 -16.16
CA VAL A 25 -5.59 9.59 -17.54
C VAL A 25 -6.72 9.24 -18.50
N GLU A 26 -7.23 8.01 -18.46
CA GLU A 26 -8.36 7.59 -19.31
C GLU A 26 -9.73 8.03 -18.75
N GLN A 27 -9.75 8.72 -17.60
CA GLN A 27 -10.94 9.18 -16.89
C GLN A 27 -11.99 8.07 -16.65
N LYS A 28 -11.52 6.87 -16.33
CA LYS A 28 -12.36 5.71 -16.01
C LYS A 28 -12.49 5.56 -14.48
N PRO A 29 -13.52 6.14 -13.82
CA PRO A 29 -13.59 6.18 -12.36
C PRO A 29 -13.69 4.79 -11.71
N TYR A 30 -14.25 3.80 -12.41
CA TYR A 30 -14.29 2.42 -11.92
C TYR A 30 -12.88 1.82 -11.74
N ALA A 31 -11.89 2.29 -12.51
CA ALA A 31 -10.52 1.80 -12.42
C ALA A 31 -9.88 2.18 -11.08
N MET A 32 -10.23 3.33 -10.50
CA MET A 32 -9.76 3.70 -9.16
C MET A 32 -10.25 2.72 -8.10
N ILE A 33 -11.51 2.30 -8.17
CA ILE A 33 -12.05 1.30 -7.23
C ILE A 33 -11.24 0.00 -7.30
N VAL A 34 -10.92 -0.47 -8.51
CA VAL A 34 -10.09 -1.66 -8.70
C VAL A 34 -8.68 -1.46 -8.16
N ALA A 35 -8.07 -0.29 -8.36
CA ALA A 35 -6.77 0.04 -7.79
C ALA A 35 -6.78 -0.06 -6.26
N TYR A 36 -7.81 0.47 -5.60
CA TYR A 36 -7.98 0.38 -4.15
C TYR A 36 -8.18 -1.06 -3.65
N VAL A 37 -8.88 -1.91 -4.41
CA VAL A 37 -9.00 -3.34 -4.09
C VAL A 37 -7.63 -4.03 -4.11
N PHE A 38 -6.82 -3.79 -5.16
CA PHE A 38 -5.46 -4.34 -5.21
C PHE A 38 -4.55 -3.77 -4.11
N ALA A 39 -4.70 -2.51 -3.74
CA ALA A 39 -3.99 -1.92 -2.61
C ALA A 39 -4.37 -2.62 -1.29
N ALA A 40 -5.66 -2.93 -1.07
CA ALA A 40 -6.12 -3.67 0.10
C ALA A 40 -5.53 -5.09 0.15
N LEU A 41 -5.49 -5.79 -0.98
CA LEU A 41 -4.85 -7.11 -1.09
C LEU A 41 -3.35 -7.03 -0.78
N GLY A 42 -2.65 -6.01 -1.26
CA GLY A 42 -1.25 -5.77 -0.91
C GLY A 42 -1.05 -5.52 0.60
N VAL A 43 -1.96 -4.77 1.22
CA VAL A 43 -1.91 -4.49 2.67
C VAL A 43 -2.14 -5.75 3.50
N LEU A 44 -2.98 -6.66 3.04
CA LEU A 44 -3.20 -7.95 3.68
C LEU A 44 -1.99 -8.89 3.56
N THR A 45 -1.18 -8.76 2.50
CA THR A 45 -0.04 -9.67 2.28
C THR A 45 1.23 -9.20 2.98
N LYS A 46 1.56 -7.90 2.89
CA LYS A 46 2.84 -7.38 3.42
C LYS A 46 2.69 -6.14 4.30
N GLY A 47 1.46 -5.80 4.69
CA GLY A 47 1.18 -4.67 5.58
C GLY A 47 1.13 -3.30 4.87
N PRO A 48 1.12 -2.21 5.64
CA PRO A 48 0.84 -0.86 5.14
C PRO A 48 1.81 -0.37 4.04
N VAL A 49 3.01 -0.94 3.95
CA VAL A 49 4.01 -0.58 2.93
C VAL A 49 3.44 -0.72 1.50
N ALA A 50 2.54 -1.69 1.30
CA ALA A 50 1.91 -1.95 0.01
C ALA A 50 0.99 -0.84 -0.51
N ILE A 51 0.48 0.03 0.37
CA ILE A 51 -0.30 1.22 -0.04
C ILE A 51 0.56 2.48 0.00
N VAL A 52 1.52 2.56 0.94
CA VAL A 52 2.38 3.74 1.12
C VAL A 52 3.23 3.99 -0.12
N LEU A 53 3.91 2.97 -0.65
CA LEU A 53 4.76 3.12 -1.85
C LEU A 53 3.98 3.59 -3.08
N PRO A 54 2.93 2.88 -3.54
CA PRO A 54 2.18 3.32 -4.71
C PRO A 54 1.42 4.63 -4.45
N GLY A 55 0.90 4.85 -3.25
CA GLY A 55 0.25 6.10 -2.87
C GLY A 55 1.18 7.31 -3.00
N MET A 56 2.43 7.20 -2.50
CA MET A 56 3.43 8.26 -2.64
C MET A 56 3.76 8.55 -4.12
N ILE A 57 3.95 7.50 -4.94
CA ILE A 57 4.21 7.67 -6.37
C ILE A 57 3.07 8.43 -7.06
N LEU A 58 1.81 8.08 -6.77
CA LEU A 58 0.64 8.75 -7.35
C LEU A 58 0.51 10.21 -6.89
N LEU A 59 0.82 10.50 -5.62
CA LEU A 59 0.81 11.88 -5.11
C LEU A 59 1.90 12.73 -5.74
N VAL A 60 3.11 12.19 -5.89
CA VAL A 60 4.21 12.87 -6.60
C VAL A 60 3.82 13.09 -8.07
N PHE A 61 3.22 12.10 -8.73
CA PHE A 61 2.72 12.22 -10.10
C PHE A 61 1.66 13.32 -10.24
N ALA A 62 0.69 13.38 -9.33
CA ALA A 62 -0.34 14.44 -9.34
C ALA A 62 0.27 15.82 -9.04
N GLY A 63 1.27 15.90 -8.17
CA GLY A 63 2.01 17.12 -7.85
C GLY A 63 2.82 17.66 -9.03
N ILE A 64 3.52 16.78 -9.75
CA ILE A 64 4.26 17.14 -10.98
C ILE A 64 3.30 17.68 -12.05
N ASN A 65 2.14 17.04 -12.23
CA ASN A 65 1.10 17.49 -13.17
C ASN A 65 0.31 18.72 -12.67
N ARG A 66 0.55 19.18 -11.44
CA ARG A 66 -0.16 20.31 -10.79
C ARG A 66 -1.69 20.21 -10.89
N SER A 67 -2.23 19.00 -10.89
CA SER A 67 -3.66 18.76 -11.13
C SER A 67 -4.39 18.42 -9.83
N TRP A 68 -5.13 19.39 -9.30
CA TRP A 68 -6.04 19.17 -8.18
C TRP A 68 -7.15 18.16 -8.49
N SER A 69 -7.53 18.04 -9.76
CA SER A 69 -8.50 17.04 -10.19
C SER A 69 -7.96 15.61 -9.99
N MET A 70 -6.68 15.39 -10.31
CA MET A 70 -6.02 14.10 -10.08
C MET A 70 -5.93 13.77 -8.59
N VAL A 71 -5.59 14.75 -7.74
CA VAL A 71 -5.56 14.54 -6.28
C VAL A 71 -6.94 14.11 -5.76
N LYS A 72 -8.02 14.78 -6.21
CA LYS A 72 -9.38 14.41 -5.84
C LYS A 72 -9.76 13.00 -6.33
N ALA A 73 -9.33 12.63 -7.54
CA ALA A 73 -9.56 11.29 -8.08
C ALA A 73 -8.77 10.21 -7.34
N ILE A 74 -7.55 10.51 -6.86
CA ILE A 74 -6.79 9.61 -5.99
C ILE A 74 -7.57 9.36 -4.70
N PHE A 75 -8.10 10.41 -4.06
CA PHE A 75 -8.89 10.29 -2.82
C PHE A 75 -10.39 10.08 -3.05
N ASP A 76 -10.78 9.33 -4.09
CA ASP A 76 -12.19 9.01 -4.32
C ASP A 76 -12.76 8.15 -3.19
N TRP A 77 -13.85 8.62 -2.58
CA TRP A 77 -14.50 7.96 -1.44
C TRP A 77 -14.97 6.54 -1.77
N ARG A 78 -15.32 6.27 -3.04
CA ARG A 78 -15.74 4.93 -3.50
C ARG A 78 -14.60 3.93 -3.42
N GLY A 79 -13.40 4.37 -3.80
CA GLY A 79 -12.18 3.57 -3.70
C GLY A 79 -11.81 3.30 -2.24
N ILE A 80 -11.85 4.34 -1.40
CA ILE A 80 -11.60 4.21 0.05
C ILE A 80 -12.58 3.22 0.68
N LEU A 81 -13.86 3.30 0.34
CA LEU A 81 -14.87 2.37 0.84
C LEU A 81 -14.58 0.93 0.39
N ALA A 82 -14.24 0.72 -0.88
CA ALA A 82 -13.86 -0.60 -1.39
C ALA A 82 -12.62 -1.17 -0.68
N PHE A 83 -11.61 -0.33 -0.43
CA PHE A 83 -10.44 -0.71 0.35
C PHE A 83 -10.81 -1.13 1.77
N CYS A 84 -11.64 -0.34 2.46
CA CYS A 84 -12.11 -0.65 3.79
C CYS A 84 -12.89 -1.97 3.83
N VAL A 85 -13.78 -2.21 2.88
CA VAL A 85 -14.57 -3.46 2.82
C VAL A 85 -13.68 -4.69 2.62
N VAL A 86 -12.58 -4.59 1.88
CA VAL A 86 -11.65 -5.72 1.67
C VAL A 86 -10.69 -5.88 2.84
N CYS A 87 -10.18 -4.78 3.38
CA CYS A 87 -9.13 -4.77 4.39
C CYS A 87 -9.69 -4.99 5.80
N LEU A 88 -10.73 -4.24 6.19
CA LEU A 88 -11.22 -4.21 7.58
C LEU A 88 -11.68 -5.56 8.11
N PRO A 89 -12.37 -6.46 7.37
CA PRO A 89 -12.87 -7.72 7.95
C PRO A 89 -11.77 -8.55 8.61
N TRP A 90 -10.59 -8.63 7.98
CA TRP A 90 -9.46 -9.37 8.53
C TRP A 90 -8.84 -8.66 9.74
N TYR A 91 -8.64 -7.34 9.65
CA TYR A 91 -8.08 -6.56 10.77
C TYR A 91 -9.02 -6.55 11.98
N VAL A 92 -10.33 -6.47 11.76
CA VAL A 92 -11.37 -6.53 12.80
C VAL A 92 -11.39 -7.91 13.45
N TYR A 93 -11.29 -8.99 12.66
CA TYR A 93 -11.21 -10.34 13.18
C TYR A 93 -9.93 -10.57 14.02
N MET A 94 -8.78 -10.10 13.53
CA MET A 94 -7.53 -10.19 14.29
C MET A 94 -7.61 -9.38 15.60
N TYR A 95 -8.22 -8.20 15.55
CA TYR A 95 -8.45 -7.39 16.74
C TYR A 95 -9.40 -8.05 17.74
N SER A 96 -10.48 -8.71 17.28
CA SER A 96 -11.42 -9.37 18.19
C SER A 96 -10.83 -10.58 18.89
N VAL A 97 -9.89 -11.29 18.24
CA VAL A 97 -9.22 -12.47 18.81
C VAL A 97 -8.04 -12.10 19.72
N HIS A 98 -7.25 -11.09 19.34
CA HIS A 98 -5.97 -10.78 20.00
C HIS A 98 -5.97 -9.44 20.75
N GLY A 99 -7.01 -8.63 20.63
CA GLY A 99 -7.15 -7.36 21.34
C GLY A 99 -6.02 -6.37 21.06
N GLN A 100 -5.60 -5.65 22.11
CA GLN A 100 -4.65 -4.55 21.99
C GLN A 100 -3.21 -5.00 21.71
N ASP A 101 -2.88 -6.26 22.01
CA ASP A 101 -1.57 -6.84 21.73
C ASP A 101 -1.30 -6.96 20.22
N PHE A 102 -2.34 -7.16 19.41
CA PHE A 102 -2.22 -7.16 17.96
C PHE A 102 -1.87 -5.77 17.41
N ILE A 103 -2.51 -4.71 17.90
CA ILE A 103 -2.19 -3.34 17.45
C ILE A 103 -0.77 -2.96 17.87
N ASN A 104 -0.41 -3.23 19.13
CA ASN A 104 0.90 -2.89 19.66
C ASN A 104 2.03 -3.68 18.98
N GLY A 105 1.86 -4.99 18.75
CA GLY A 105 2.86 -5.82 18.09
C GLY A 105 2.94 -5.58 16.58
N PHE A 106 1.81 -5.69 15.87
CA PHE A 106 1.77 -5.73 14.41
C PHE A 106 1.82 -4.33 13.76
N LEU A 107 1.13 -3.33 14.31
CA LEU A 107 1.09 -1.97 13.75
C LEU A 107 2.12 -1.04 14.41
N GLY A 108 2.28 -1.11 15.74
CA GLY A 108 3.08 -0.17 16.52
C GLY A 108 4.59 -0.49 16.56
N LEU A 109 4.96 -1.69 17.00
CA LEU A 109 6.38 -2.02 17.22
C LEU A 109 7.05 -2.55 15.96
N HIS A 110 6.56 -3.60 15.30
CA HIS A 110 7.34 -4.31 14.26
C HIS A 110 7.34 -3.64 12.88
N ASN A 111 6.24 -3.01 12.43
CA ASN A 111 6.21 -2.36 11.12
C ASN A 111 7.03 -1.06 11.07
N VAL A 112 7.01 -0.29 12.16
CA VAL A 112 7.82 0.93 12.28
C VAL A 112 9.28 0.57 12.57
N THR A 113 9.56 -0.32 13.53
CA THR A 113 10.96 -0.71 13.81
C THR A 113 11.61 -1.45 12.66
N ARG A 114 10.94 -2.32 11.90
CA ARG A 114 11.52 -2.89 10.65
C ARG A 114 11.77 -1.86 9.56
N ALA A 115 10.98 -0.78 9.51
CA ALA A 115 11.20 0.28 8.53
C ALA A 115 12.34 1.23 8.95
N THR A 116 12.62 1.37 10.26
CA THR A 116 13.63 2.30 10.80
C THR A 116 14.91 1.66 11.31
N GLN A 117 14.90 0.37 11.63
CA GLN A 117 16.06 -0.38 12.12
C GLN A 117 16.36 -1.50 11.13
N SER A 118 17.59 -1.48 10.59
CA SER A 118 18.10 -2.52 9.70
C SER A 118 18.27 -3.81 10.50
N GLU A 119 17.68 -4.93 10.04
CA GLU A 119 17.89 -6.26 10.65
C GLU A 119 19.36 -6.71 10.53
N HIS A 120 20.11 -6.16 9.56
CA HIS A 120 21.55 -6.37 9.37
C HIS A 120 22.26 -5.00 9.35
N PRO A 121 22.90 -4.59 10.45
CA PRO A 121 23.62 -3.32 10.52
C PRO A 121 24.79 -3.24 9.53
N GLU A 122 25.44 -4.38 9.23
CA GLU A 122 26.54 -4.48 8.27
C GLU A 122 26.17 -4.14 6.81
N ASP A 123 24.91 -4.36 6.44
CA ASP A 123 24.41 -4.18 5.07
C ASP A 123 23.65 -2.86 4.86
N ASN A 124 23.69 -1.95 5.85
CA ASN A 124 23.03 -0.64 5.79
C ASN A 124 23.85 0.37 4.96
N VAL A 125 24.06 0.04 3.69
CA VAL A 125 24.83 0.85 2.73
C VAL A 125 23.93 1.34 1.59
N TRP A 126 24.09 2.60 1.19
CA TRP A 126 23.21 3.20 0.17
C TRP A 126 23.40 2.58 -1.22
N TRP A 127 24.54 1.93 -1.47
CA TRP A 127 24.85 1.23 -2.73
C TRP A 127 24.40 -0.24 -2.74
N TYR A 128 23.69 -0.72 -1.72
CA TYR A 128 23.32 -2.13 -1.60
C TYR A 128 22.60 -2.69 -2.84
N TYR A 129 21.78 -1.87 -3.50
CA TYR A 129 21.03 -2.25 -4.71
C TYR A 129 21.76 -1.95 -6.03
N LEU A 130 22.97 -1.37 -5.98
CA LEU A 130 23.78 -1.03 -7.15
C LEU A 130 24.99 -1.96 -7.35
N ALA A 131 25.44 -2.64 -6.30
CA ALA A 131 26.51 -3.62 -6.33
C ALA A 131 26.01 -4.98 -6.84
#